data_AF-A0AAV2VZG7-F1
#
_entry.id   AF-A0AAV2VZG7-F1
#
_cell.length_a   1.000
_cell.length_b   1.000
_cell.length_c   1.000
_cell.angle_alpha   90.00
_cell.angle_beta   90.00
_cell.angle_gamma   90.00
#
_symmetry.space_group_name_H-M   'P 1'
#
loop_
_entity.id
_entity.type
_entity.pdbx_description
1 polymer ?
#
loop_
_entity_poly.entity_id
_entity_poly.type
_entity_poly.pdbx_seq_one_letter_code
_entity_poly.pdbx_strand_id
1 'polypeptide(L)' 'MKTTSKRTQRDYSLAFKLAVVSQVENGEMTYKQAQERYA' A
#
# COMPACT_ATOMS: atom_id res chain seq x y z
N MET A 1 -0.26 23.96 -11.05
CA MET A 1 0.21 22.59 -11.38
C MET A 1 -0.14 21.69 -10.21
N LYS A 2 -0.92 20.61 -10.41
CA LYS A 2 -1.16 19.63 -9.34
C LYS A 2 0.15 18.86 -9.14
N THR A 3 0.90 19.20 -8.10
CA THR A 3 2.03 18.40 -7.65
C THR A 3 1.45 17.06 -7.20
N THR A 4 1.66 16.00 -7.98
CA THR A 4 1.35 14.64 -7.53
C THR A 4 2.37 14.30 -6.45
N SER A 5 2.12 14.75 -5.23
CA SER A 5 2.95 14.44 -4.07
C SER A 5 2.99 12.92 -3.95
N LYS A 6 4.19 12.35 -4.06
CA LYS A 6 4.39 10.90 -3.88
C LYS A 6 3.86 10.53 -2.50
N ARG A 7 2.83 9.67 -2.45
CA ARG A 7 2.33 9.17 -1.17
C ARG A 7 3.38 8.25 -0.58
N THR A 8 3.74 8.52 0.65
CA THR A 8 4.59 7.67 1.47
C THR A 8 3.73 6.80 2.37
N GLN A 9 4.34 5.83 3.03
CA GLN A 9 3.64 4.99 4.02
C GLN A 9 2.91 5.79 5.13
N ARG A 10 3.36 7.02 5.42
CA ARG A 10 2.72 7.91 6.40
C ARG A 10 1.40 8.50 5.91
N ASP A 11 1.22 8.60 4.60
CA ASP A 11 0.04 9.19 3.97
C ASP A 11 -1.11 8.19 3.80
N TYR A 12 -0.85 6.90 4.06
CA TYR A 12 -1.88 5.88 4.02
C TYR A 12 -2.66 5.80 5.33
N SER A 13 -3.98 5.80 5.20
CA SER A 13 -4.89 5.56 6.31
C SER A 13 -4.68 4.16 6.89
N LEU A 14 -5.06 3.97 8.16
CA LEU A 14 -5.00 2.66 8.80
C LEU A 14 -5.83 1.61 8.03
N ALA A 15 -7.03 1.99 7.57
CA ALA A 15 -7.89 1.11 6.78
C ALA A 15 -7.22 0.62 5.50
N PHE A 16 -6.49 1.49 4.79
CA PHE A 16 -5.74 1.09 3.61
C PHE A 16 -4.65 0.08 3.94
N LYS A 17 -3.89 0.30 5.01
CA LYS A 17 -2.83 -0.63 5.45
C LYS A 17 -3.39 -2.01 5.79
N LEU A 18 -4.52 -2.06 6.49
CA LEU A 18 -5.19 -3.32 6.83
C LEU A 18 -5.71 -4.05 5.59
N ALA A 19 -6.23 -3.32 4.59
CA ALA A 19 -6.65 -3.93 3.33
C ALA A 19 -5.47 -4.56 2.57
N VAL A 20 -4.31 -3.91 2.54
CA VAL A 20 -3.10 -4.47 1.92
C VAL A 20 -2.62 -5.73 2.66
N VAL A 21 -2.67 -5.73 4.00
CA VAL A 21 -2.33 -6.92 4.81
C VAL A 21 -3.26 -8.08 4.49
N SER A 22 -4.58 -7.84 4.44
CA SER A 22 -5.56 -8.88 4.12
C SER A 22 -5.32 -9.49 2.73
N GLN A 23 -4.96 -8.68 1.72
CA GLN A 23 -4.62 -9.19 0.38
C GLN A 23 -3.38 -10.09 0.40
N VAL A 24 -2.39 -9.78 1.24
CA VAL A 24 -1.19 -10.61 1.41
C VAL A 24 -1.53 -11.92 2.13
N GLU A 25 -2.32 -11.86 3.20
CA GLU A 25 -2.74 -13.04 3.96
C GLU A 25 -3.63 -13.99 3.15
N ASN A 26 -4.47 -13.44 2.27
CA ASN A 26 -5.31 -14.20 1.34
C ASN A 26 -4.51 -14.79 0.16
N GLY A 27 -3.24 -14.42 -0.01
CA GLY A 27 -2.39 -14.87 -1.12
C GLY A 27 -2.68 -14.16 -2.45
N GLU A 28 -3.43 -13.06 -2.45
CA GLU A 28 -3.72 -12.26 -3.66
C GLU A 28 -2.46 -11.55 -4.18
N MET A 29 -1.54 -11.20 -3.29
CA MET A 29 -0.21 -10.71 -3.64
C MET A 29 0.82 -11.05 -2.57
N THR A 30 2.08 -11.11 -2.97
CA THR A 30 3.20 -11.25 -2.03
C THR A 30 3.52 -9.92 -1.35
N TYR A 31 4.15 -9.98 -0.17
CA TYR A 31 4.61 -8.77 0.51
C TYR A 31 5.57 -7.91 -0.35
N LYS A 32 6.35 -8.54 -1.24
CA LYS A 32 7.27 -7.83 -2.17
C LYS A 32 6.51 -7.04 -3.24
N GLN A 33 5.45 -7.62 -3.78
CA GLN A 33 4.59 -6.93 -4.75
C GLN A 33 3.82 -5.78 -4.10
N ALA A 34 3.33 -5.97 -2.87
CA ALA A 34 2.73 -4.89 -2.08
C ALA A 34 3.74 -3.75 -1.83
N GLN A 35 4.98 -4.09 -1.49
CA GLN A 35 6.05 -3.11 -1.28
C GLN A 35 6.38 -2.33 -2.55
N GLU A 36 6.56 -2.99 -3.69
CA GLU A 36 6.83 -2.30 -4.97
C GLU A 36 5.71 -1.33 -5.37
N ARG A 37 4.46 -1.72 -5.11
CA ARG A 37 3.28 -0.93 -5.48
C ARG A 37 3.03 0.26 -4.55
N TYR A 38 3.41 0.17 -3.27
CA TYR A 38 3.02 1.13 -2.24
C TYR A 38 4.17 1.73 -1.41
N ALA A 39 5.45 1.50 -1.74
CA ALA A 39 6.61 2.07 -1.03
C ALA A 39 6.84 3.58 -1.20
#